data_AF-A0A358J0B0-F1
#
_entry.id   AF-A0A358J0B0-F1
#
_cell.length_a   1.000
_cell.length_b   1.000
_cell.length_c   1.000
_cell.angle_alpha   90.00
_cell.angle_beta   90.00
_cell.angle_gamma   90.00
#
_symmetry.space_group_name_H-M   'P 1'
#
loop_
_entity.id
_entity.type
_entity.pdbx_description
1 polymer ?
#
loop_
_entity_poly.entity_id
_entity_poly.type
_entity_poly.pdbx_seq_one_letter_code
_entity_poly.pdbx_strand_id
1 'polypeptide(L)' 'MPAVISIEGLTKTYKSGHQALKRVDLQIEKGEIFALLGPNGAG' A
#
# COMPACT_ATOMS: atom_id res chain seq x y z
N MET A 1 1.63 -10.48 18.30
CA MET A 1 2.04 -9.07 18.46
C MET A 1 1.35 -8.29 17.36
N PRO A 2 0.90 -7.04 17.57
CA PRO A 2 0.31 -6.27 16.47
C PRO A 2 1.40 -5.90 15.44
N ALA A 3 1.05 -5.91 14.16
CA ALA A 3 1.91 -5.43 13.08
C ALA A 3 2.34 -3.98 13.36
N VAL A 4 3.58 -3.63 13.01
CA VAL A 4 4.10 -2.26 13.22
C VAL A 4 3.57 -1.29 12.15
N ILE A 5 3.17 -1.82 10.99
CA ILE A 5 2.42 -1.11 9.96
C ILE A 5 1.23 -2.00 9.59
N SER A 6 0.02 -1.43 9.62
CA SER A 6 -1.19 -2.08 9.12
C SER A 6 -1.95 -1.10 8.23
N ILE A 7 -2.22 -1.51 7.00
CA ILE A 7 -3.03 -0.80 6.01
C ILE A 7 -4.17 -1.73 5.63
N GLU A 8 -5.39 -1.21 5.70
CA GLU A 8 -6.60 -1.93 5.31
C GLU A 8 -7.42 -1.09 4.34
N GLY A 9 -7.72 -1.65 3.18
CA GLY A 9 -8.61 -1.10 2.18
C GLY A 9 -8.15 0.22 1.57
N LEU A 10 -6.85 0.51 1.55
CA LEU A 10 -6.35 1.80 1.08
C LEU A 10 -6.70 2.03 -0.38
N THR A 11 -7.46 3.10 -0.62
CA THR A 11 -7.83 3.55 -1.95
C THR A 11 -7.30 4.96 -2.17
N LYS A 12 -6.86 5.24 -3.40
CA LYS A 12 -6.41 6.57 -3.78
C LYS A 12 -6.84 6.87 -5.20
N THR A 13 -7.61 7.95 -5.33
CA THR A 13 -7.95 8.55 -6.61
C THR A 13 -7.43 9.98 -6.63
N TYR A 14 -6.69 10.34 -7.67
CA TYR A 14 -6.23 11.70 -7.90
C TYR A 14 -7.37 12.57 -8.44
N LYS A 15 -7.20 13.89 -8.36
CA LYS A 15 -8.17 14.87 -8.88
C LYS A 15 -8.48 14.70 -10.37
N SER A 16 -7.55 14.12 -11.14
CA SER A 16 -7.75 13.77 -12.55
C SER A 16 -8.76 12.63 -12.78
N GLY A 17 -9.24 11.98 -11.72
CA GLY A 17 -10.03 10.75 -11.80
C GLY A 17 -9.20 9.47 -11.90
N HIS A 18 -7.86 9.58 -11.98
CA HIS A 18 -6.99 8.41 -12.03
C HIS A 18 -6.94 7.70 -10.66
N GLN A 19 -7.38 6.44 -10.61
CA GLN A 19 -7.32 5.60 -9.42
C GLN A 19 -5.97 4.88 -9.35
N ALA A 20 -5.12 5.37 -8.45
CA ALA A 20 -3.76 4.92 -8.24
C ALA A 20 -3.71 3.66 -7.36
N LEU A 21 -4.39 3.71 -6.20
CA LEU A 21 -4.50 2.57 -5.29
C LEU A 21 -5.91 1.99 -5.32
N LYS A 22 -6.01 0.68 -5.57
CA LYS A 22 -7.27 -0.07 -5.70
C LYS A 22 -7.42 -1.05 -4.54
N ARG A 23 -7.76 -0.51 -3.36
CA ARG A 23 -8.03 -1.28 -2.13
C ARG A 23 -6.83 -2.16 -1.74
N VAL A 24 -5.77 -1.51 -1.31
CA VAL A 24 -4.52 -2.15 -0.88
C VAL A 24 -4.59 -2.50 0.60
N ASP A 25 -4.29 -3.76 0.90
CA ASP A 25 -4.09 -4.28 2.26
C ASP A 25 -2.58 -4.59 2.42
N LEU A 26 -1.95 -4.15 3.53
CA LEU A 26 -0.53 -4.37 3.81
C LEU A 26 -0.29 -4.49 5.31
N GLN A 27 0.45 -5.51 5.72
CA GLN A 27 0.95 -5.68 7.08
C GLN A 27 2.46 -5.82 7.03
N ILE A 28 3.16 -5.12 7.93
CA ILE A 28 4.60 -5.27 8.12
C ILE A 28 4.85 -5.52 9.61
N GLU A 29 5.56 -6.60 9.90
CA GLU A 29 5.85 -7.04 11.25
C GLU A 29 7.11 -6.39 11.83
N LYS A 30 7.24 -6.41 13.15
CA LYS A 30 8.42 -5.83 13.81
C LYS A 30 9.69 -6.58 13.40
N GLY A 31 10.63 -5.85 12.80
CA GLY A 31 11.92 -6.41 12.35
C GLY A 31 11.89 -6.99 10.94
N GLU A 32 10.75 -6.93 10.25
CA GLU A 32 10.63 -7.34 8.85
C GLU A 32 11.29 -6.32 7.92
N ILE A 33 12.05 -6.81 6.94
CA ILE A 33 12.55 -6.01 5.82
C ILE A 33 11.57 -6.21 4.66
N PHE A 34 10.79 -5.17 4.36
CA PHE A 34 9.81 -5.17 3.28
C PHE A 34 10.29 -4.29 2.11
N ALA A 35 10.13 -4.78 0.88
CA ALA A 35 10.41 -4.03 -0.34
C ALA A 35 9.16 -3.99 -1.23
N LEU A 36 8.78 -2.79 -1.67
CA LEU A 36 7.71 -2.59 -2.64
C LEU A 36 8.33 -2.40 -4.03
N LEU A 37 8.08 -3.34 -4.94
CA LEU A 37 8.61 -3.31 -6.31
C LEU A 37 7.47 -3.28 -7.31
N GLY A 38 7.56 -2.38 -8.28
CA GLY A 38 6.63 -2.30 -9.40
C GLY A 38 7.14 -1.35 -10.49
N PRO A 39 6.56 -1.42 -11.70
CA PRO A 39 6.86 -0.45 -12.75
C PRO A 39 6.40 0.96 -12.38
N ASN A 40 6.87 1.97 -13.14
CA ASN A 40 6.41 3.35 -12.97
C ASN A 40 4.88 3.43 -13.09
N GLY A 41 4.23 3.98 -12.07
CA GLY A 41 2.77 4.13 -12.02
C GLY A 41 2.00 2.88 -11.58
N ALA A 42 2.65 1.88 -10.96
CA ALA A 42 1.98 0.67 -10.45
C ALA A 42 1.02 0.89 -9.28
N GLY A 43 1.09 2.06 -8.62
CA GLY A 43 0.26 2.44 -7.48
C GLY A 43 0.30 3.94 -7.22
#